data_AF-A0A0G2E568-F1
#
_entry.id   AF-A0A0G2E568-F1
#
_cell.length_a   1.000
_cell.length_b   1.000
_cell.length_c   1.000
_cell.angle_alpha   90.00
_cell.angle_beta   90.00
_cell.angle_gamma   90.00
#
_symmetry.space_group_name_H-M   'P 1'
#
loop_
_entity.id
_entity.type
_entity.pdbx_description
1 polymer ?
#
loop_
_entity_poly.entity_id
_entity_poly.type
_entity_poly.pdbx_seq_one_letter_code
_entity_poly.pdbx_strand_id
1 'polypeptide(L)'
;MDKHEFTIVDEKTGLIQIYHPVPWNLTSYGGSPEQQWIVDARFQELDIATGKVLFEWSSLDYIDPSEGYLPLNPGQAGSGFNSSDAWDYFHINSVDKDKDGNYLISARDANAILKIDGQSGDVIWQLGGKSSNFTLGEEVFFGFQHDARFQARSEDGTKEVISFYDNSAHGTENGGGKEVHLAKTSSGKIVEVDTKTWHAKIVKAFYPPDDLLSKSQGSTQVLPNGNVLVNWGSEGAVTEFLPDGRPIFHAYMDSDFLGVGVENYRGYRYNWTGTPNEDPAVVVLDDVTDGSTHVYVSWNGDTRTQTWRFYEVNSVTGQREYLGEAARSGFETEFTLEKKPVKGNSVQAAAVDAKGEVLVDSSAVQPELMVHRFHKDETQGQKGDTGLLAWLTYRGQKFFKSKNDL
;
A
#
# COMPACT_ATOMS: atom_id res chain seq x y z
N MET A 1 8.34 -18.82 -2.92
CA MET A 1 7.65 -17.85 -2.05
C MET A 1 6.98 -16.86 -2.96
N ASP A 2 5.70 -16.71 -2.81
CA ASP A 2 4.90 -15.79 -3.59
C ASP A 2 4.86 -14.40 -2.89
N LYS A 3 4.51 -13.35 -3.65
CA LYS A 3 4.51 -11.95 -3.21
C LYS A 3 3.32 -11.57 -2.33
N HIS A 4 2.25 -12.35 -2.27
CA HIS A 4 1.00 -11.87 -1.64
C HIS A 4 1.00 -11.92 -0.11
N GLU A 5 1.75 -12.85 0.51
CA GLU A 5 1.73 -13.02 1.97
C GLU A 5 3.09 -13.36 2.58
N PHE A 6 3.44 -12.60 3.62
CA PHE A 6 4.49 -12.90 4.59
C PHE A 6 4.09 -12.27 5.93
N THR A 7 3.65 -13.09 6.88
CA THR A 7 3.25 -12.62 8.22
C THR A 7 4.04 -13.37 9.29
N ILE A 8 4.58 -12.62 10.26
CA ILE A 8 5.25 -13.20 11.44
C ILE A 8 4.22 -13.39 12.54
N VAL A 9 4.13 -14.61 13.07
CA VAL A 9 3.25 -14.98 14.18
C VAL A 9 4.08 -15.16 15.45
N ASP A 10 3.70 -14.44 16.50
CA ASP A 10 4.31 -14.48 17.84
C ASP A 10 5.85 -14.36 17.85
N GLU A 11 6.43 -13.65 16.87
CA GLU A 11 7.88 -13.50 16.66
C GLU A 11 8.66 -14.82 16.50
N LYS A 12 7.96 -15.94 16.25
CA LYS A 12 8.56 -17.28 16.21
C LYS A 12 8.42 -17.95 14.86
N THR A 13 7.24 -17.85 14.27
CA THR A 13 6.93 -18.53 13.01
C THR A 13 6.54 -17.53 11.93
N GLY A 14 6.79 -17.92 10.68
CA GLY A 14 6.45 -17.14 9.50
C GLY A 14 5.43 -17.89 8.66
N LEU A 15 4.34 -17.23 8.29
CA LEU A 15 3.38 -17.71 7.32
C LEU A 15 3.76 -17.18 5.95
N ILE A 16 3.92 -18.09 5.00
CA ILE A 16 4.27 -17.77 3.62
C ILE A 16 3.32 -18.43 2.65
N GLN A 17 3.07 -17.76 1.54
CA GLN A 17 2.30 -18.29 0.43
C GLN A 17 3.21 -18.79 -0.70
N ILE A 18 2.74 -19.81 -1.43
CA ILE A 18 3.46 -20.44 -2.52
C ILE A 18 2.48 -20.65 -3.68
N TYR A 19 2.87 -20.14 -4.84
CA TYR A 19 2.26 -20.41 -6.13
C TYR A 19 3.01 -21.57 -6.79
N HIS A 20 2.36 -22.75 -6.90
CA HIS A 20 3.02 -23.97 -7.39
C HIS A 20 2.29 -24.58 -8.60
N PRO A 21 2.66 -24.22 -9.84
CA PRO A 21 2.13 -24.86 -11.05
C PRO A 21 2.50 -26.34 -11.12
N VAL A 22 1.51 -27.21 -11.30
CA VAL A 22 1.70 -28.66 -11.41
C VAL A 22 0.94 -29.24 -12.60
N PRO A 23 1.40 -30.37 -13.17
CA PRO A 23 0.62 -31.13 -14.14
C PRO A 23 -0.66 -31.71 -13.51
N TRP A 24 -1.81 -31.52 -14.16
CA TRP A 24 -3.11 -32.05 -13.74
C TRP A 24 -4.00 -32.35 -14.93
N ASN A 25 -4.88 -33.35 -14.82
CA ASN A 25 -5.85 -33.64 -15.88
C ASN A 25 -7.03 -32.66 -15.79
N LEU A 26 -7.12 -31.74 -16.76
CA LEU A 26 -8.16 -30.71 -16.79
C LEU A 26 -9.39 -31.06 -17.63
N THR A 27 -9.48 -32.28 -18.17
CA THR A 27 -10.59 -32.68 -19.06
C THR A 27 -11.96 -32.58 -18.39
N SER A 28 -12.06 -32.84 -17.08
CA SER A 28 -13.30 -32.66 -16.29
C SER A 28 -13.74 -31.20 -16.18
N TYR A 29 -12.84 -30.24 -16.39
CA TYR A 29 -13.10 -28.81 -16.32
C TYR A 29 -13.17 -28.14 -17.70
N GLY A 30 -13.32 -28.96 -18.75
CA GLY A 30 -13.44 -28.51 -20.13
C GLY A 30 -12.11 -28.29 -20.85
N GLY A 31 -10.99 -28.74 -20.27
CA GLY A 31 -9.66 -28.64 -20.88
C GLY A 31 -9.44 -29.65 -22.03
N SER A 32 -8.67 -29.25 -23.03
CA SER A 32 -8.15 -30.18 -24.05
C SER A 32 -7.04 -31.07 -23.49
N PRO A 33 -6.64 -32.16 -24.19
CA PRO A 33 -5.51 -32.98 -23.78
C PRO A 33 -4.18 -32.22 -23.63
N GLU A 34 -4.03 -31.04 -24.25
CA GLU A 34 -2.85 -30.18 -24.16
C GLU A 34 -2.91 -29.19 -22.98
N GLN A 35 -4.10 -28.93 -22.43
CA GLN A 35 -4.29 -28.10 -21.25
C GLN A 35 -4.12 -28.98 -20.00
N GLN A 36 -2.90 -29.00 -19.47
CA GLN A 36 -2.48 -29.92 -18.40
C GLN A 36 -1.86 -29.23 -17.19
N TRP A 37 -1.96 -27.91 -17.07
CA TRP A 37 -1.30 -27.16 -16.00
C TRP A 37 -2.31 -26.42 -15.14
N ILE A 38 -2.25 -26.67 -13.84
CA ILE A 38 -3.04 -26.00 -12.81
C ILE A 38 -2.12 -25.44 -11.74
N VAL A 39 -2.54 -24.36 -11.09
CA VAL A 39 -1.85 -23.84 -9.92
C VAL A 39 -2.33 -24.59 -8.69
N ASP A 40 -1.39 -25.22 -7.99
CA ASP A 40 -1.62 -25.64 -6.62
C ASP A 40 -1.28 -24.46 -5.69
N ALA A 41 -2.31 -23.83 -5.15
CA ALA A 41 -2.18 -22.76 -4.18
C ALA A 41 -1.83 -23.35 -2.81
N ARG A 42 -0.66 -22.98 -2.27
CA ARG A 42 -0.18 -23.50 -0.99
C ARG A 42 0.19 -22.40 -0.02
N PHE A 43 0.17 -22.73 1.26
CA PHE A 43 0.86 -21.94 2.27
C PHE A 43 1.64 -22.84 3.23
N GLN A 44 2.63 -22.25 3.87
CA GLN A 44 3.44 -22.91 4.89
C GLN A 44 3.53 -22.06 6.13
N GLU A 45 3.59 -22.72 7.29
CA GLU A 45 4.14 -22.13 8.51
C GLU A 45 5.57 -22.65 8.70
N LEU A 46 6.50 -21.73 8.90
CA LEU A 46 7.92 -22.01 9.08
C LEU A 46 8.36 -21.54 10.45
N ASP A 47 9.23 -22.29 11.12
CA ASP A 47 10.02 -21.76 12.23
C ASP A 47 11.09 -20.80 11.67
N ILE A 48 11.07 -19.53 12.09
CA ILE A 48 11.92 -18.49 11.50
C ILE A 48 13.40 -18.71 11.84
N ALA A 49 13.70 -19.25 13.03
CA ALA A 49 15.07 -19.45 13.49
C ALA A 49 15.78 -20.60 12.77
N THR A 50 15.03 -21.65 12.42
CA THR A 50 15.57 -22.90 11.87
C THR A 50 15.24 -23.12 10.39
N GLY A 51 14.24 -22.43 9.85
CA GLY A 51 13.70 -22.65 8.51
C GLY A 51 12.89 -23.94 8.37
N LYS A 52 12.57 -24.63 9.48
CA LYS A 52 11.80 -25.87 9.44
C LYS A 52 10.34 -25.60 9.09
N VAL A 53 9.81 -26.33 8.11
CA VAL A 53 8.36 -26.36 7.84
C VAL A 53 7.64 -27.05 8.98
N LEU A 54 6.72 -26.33 9.63
CA LEU A 54 5.89 -26.82 10.72
C LEU A 54 4.54 -27.33 10.20
N PHE A 55 4.01 -26.68 9.18
CA PHE A 55 2.76 -27.03 8.52
C PHE A 55 2.81 -26.62 7.05
N GLU A 56 2.23 -27.44 6.16
CA GLU A 56 2.00 -27.11 4.75
C GLU A 56 0.57 -27.50 4.40
N TRP A 57 -0.14 -26.61 3.71
CA TRP A 57 -1.45 -26.88 3.15
C TRP A 57 -1.41 -26.69 1.64
N SER A 58 -2.10 -27.57 0.92
CA SER A 58 -2.11 -27.67 -0.53
C SER A 58 -3.54 -27.71 -1.03
N SER A 59 -3.92 -26.74 -1.85
CA SER A 59 -5.31 -26.58 -2.31
C SER A 59 -5.85 -27.82 -3.00
N LEU A 60 -5.05 -28.49 -3.83
CA LEU A 60 -5.49 -29.65 -4.61
C LEU A 60 -5.75 -30.90 -3.76
N ASP A 61 -5.30 -30.92 -2.51
CA ASP A 61 -5.57 -32.02 -1.58
C ASP A 61 -6.97 -31.91 -0.95
N TYR A 62 -7.55 -30.71 -0.89
CA TYR A 62 -8.79 -30.43 -0.16
C TYR A 62 -9.90 -29.80 -1.00
N ILE A 63 -9.57 -29.13 -2.10
CA ILE A 63 -10.50 -28.32 -2.89
C ILE A 63 -10.58 -28.88 -4.32
N ASP A 64 -11.80 -29.13 -4.78
CA ASP A 64 -12.04 -29.52 -6.17
C ASP A 64 -11.86 -28.28 -7.09
N PRO A 65 -11.07 -28.37 -8.17
CA PRO A 65 -10.88 -27.26 -9.10
C PRO A 65 -12.16 -26.65 -9.69
N SER A 66 -13.28 -27.36 -9.68
CA SER A 66 -14.58 -26.83 -10.06
C SER A 66 -15.12 -25.72 -9.14
N GLU A 67 -14.53 -25.52 -7.96
CA GLU A 67 -14.82 -24.38 -7.08
C GLU A 67 -14.42 -23.04 -7.72
N GLY A 68 -13.45 -23.04 -8.64
CA GLY A 68 -12.98 -21.84 -9.32
C GLY A 68 -14.12 -21.06 -9.98
N TYR A 69 -14.21 -19.77 -9.66
CA TYR A 69 -15.21 -18.86 -10.21
C TYR A 69 -14.90 -18.51 -11.66
N LEU A 70 -13.62 -18.33 -11.98
CA LEU A 70 -13.16 -18.11 -13.35
C LEU A 70 -12.90 -19.45 -14.04
N PRO A 71 -13.65 -19.80 -15.11
CA PRO A 71 -13.46 -21.07 -15.79
C PRO A 71 -12.13 -21.13 -16.54
N LEU A 72 -11.60 -22.35 -16.70
CA LEU A 72 -10.39 -22.63 -17.48
C LEU A 72 -10.43 -21.99 -18.87
N ASN A 73 -11.57 -22.12 -19.57
CA ASN A 73 -11.78 -21.51 -20.87
C ASN A 73 -12.70 -20.30 -20.72
N PRO A 74 -12.33 -19.12 -21.23
CA PRO A 74 -11.33 -18.88 -22.29
C PRO A 74 -9.92 -18.47 -21.80
N GLY A 75 -9.49 -18.88 -20.60
CA GLY A 75 -8.13 -18.65 -20.11
C GLY A 75 -7.92 -17.34 -19.34
N GLN A 76 -8.97 -16.80 -18.70
CA GLN A 76 -8.86 -15.52 -17.98
C GLN A 76 -7.97 -15.61 -16.73
N ALA A 77 -7.95 -16.76 -16.05
CA ALA A 77 -7.08 -17.05 -14.92
C ALA A 77 -5.97 -18.03 -15.33
N GLY A 78 -5.44 -17.90 -16.55
CA GLY A 78 -4.49 -18.85 -17.14
C GLY A 78 -5.18 -19.94 -17.97
N SER A 79 -4.55 -20.31 -19.09
CA SER A 79 -5.15 -21.21 -20.09
C SER A 79 -4.73 -22.67 -19.93
N GLY A 80 -3.85 -22.99 -19.00
CA GLY A 80 -3.44 -24.34 -18.63
C GLY A 80 -2.48 -25.04 -19.60
N PHE A 81 -1.89 -24.35 -20.58
CA PHE A 81 -1.03 -25.00 -21.58
C PHE A 81 0.42 -25.26 -21.10
N ASN A 82 0.90 -24.50 -20.12
CA ASN A 82 2.24 -24.65 -19.55
C ASN A 82 2.30 -24.08 -18.13
N SER A 83 3.40 -24.30 -17.41
CA SER A 83 3.56 -23.87 -16.01
C SER A 83 3.42 -22.36 -15.79
N SER A 84 3.78 -21.54 -16.79
CA SER A 84 3.72 -20.06 -16.68
C SER A 84 2.33 -19.50 -17.02
N ASP A 85 1.46 -20.34 -17.55
CA ASP A 85 0.07 -20.04 -17.94
C ASP A 85 -0.88 -21.08 -17.31
N ALA A 86 -0.49 -21.64 -16.16
CA ALA A 86 -1.29 -22.63 -15.46
C ALA A 86 -2.63 -22.01 -15.03
N TRP A 87 -3.70 -22.81 -15.05
CA TRP A 87 -5.00 -22.33 -14.60
C TRP A 87 -4.99 -22.13 -13.08
N ASP A 88 -5.16 -20.87 -12.67
CA ASP A 88 -5.22 -20.42 -11.29
C ASP A 88 -6.67 -20.40 -10.80
N TYR A 89 -7.21 -21.58 -10.52
CA TYR A 89 -8.62 -21.72 -10.16
C TYR A 89 -8.95 -21.16 -8.76
N PHE A 90 -7.96 -20.98 -7.88
CA PHE A 90 -8.17 -20.72 -6.45
C PHE A 90 -7.57 -19.40 -5.98
N HIS A 91 -6.34 -19.09 -6.41
CA HIS A 91 -5.60 -17.87 -6.10
C HIS A 91 -5.71 -17.40 -4.64
N ILE A 92 -4.94 -18.00 -3.72
CA ILE A 92 -4.89 -17.49 -2.34
C ILE A 92 -4.04 -16.22 -2.26
N ASN A 93 -4.49 -15.20 -1.52
CA ASN A 93 -3.80 -13.90 -1.43
C ASN A 93 -3.61 -13.38 0.00
N SER A 94 -4.04 -14.14 1.00
CA SER A 94 -3.78 -13.87 2.42
C SER A 94 -3.91 -15.14 3.23
N VAL A 95 -3.14 -15.19 4.32
CA VAL A 95 -3.20 -16.24 5.33
C VAL A 95 -3.07 -15.57 6.69
N ASP A 96 -3.94 -15.93 7.62
CA ASP A 96 -3.92 -15.50 9.02
C ASP A 96 -4.07 -16.71 9.93
N LYS A 97 -3.66 -16.60 11.20
CA LYS A 97 -3.68 -17.72 12.16
C LYS A 97 -4.42 -17.34 13.43
N ASP A 98 -5.33 -18.19 13.87
CA ASP A 98 -6.03 -18.03 15.15
C ASP A 98 -5.22 -18.58 16.33
N LYS A 99 -5.65 -18.22 17.54
CA LYS A 99 -5.05 -18.68 18.80
C LYS A 99 -5.12 -20.20 19.04
N ASP A 100 -5.99 -20.91 18.32
CA ASP A 100 -6.14 -22.37 18.43
C ASP A 100 -5.25 -23.09 17.40
N GLY A 101 -4.55 -22.34 16.56
CA GLY A 101 -3.63 -22.84 15.55
C GLY A 101 -4.24 -23.06 14.17
N ASN A 102 -5.51 -22.69 13.97
CA ASN A 102 -6.19 -22.80 12.68
C ASN A 102 -5.85 -21.62 11.78
N TYR A 103 -6.06 -21.79 10.48
CA TYR A 103 -5.73 -20.77 9.49
C TYR A 103 -6.98 -20.19 8.84
N LEU A 104 -6.96 -18.90 8.53
CA LEU A 104 -7.91 -18.23 7.66
C LEU A 104 -7.23 -17.89 6.36
N ILE A 105 -7.81 -18.29 5.23
CA ILE A 105 -7.29 -17.97 3.91
C ILE A 105 -8.34 -17.26 3.07
N SER A 106 -7.90 -16.32 2.24
CA SER A 106 -8.72 -15.73 1.19
C SER A 106 -8.35 -16.33 -0.15
N ALA A 107 -9.31 -16.99 -0.81
CA ALA A 107 -9.20 -17.54 -2.16
C ALA A 107 -9.96 -16.62 -3.13
N ARG A 108 -9.18 -15.77 -3.81
CA ARG A 108 -9.69 -14.71 -4.68
C ARG A 108 -10.50 -15.28 -5.85
N ASP A 109 -9.95 -16.28 -6.53
CA ASP A 109 -10.50 -16.79 -7.78
C ASP A 109 -11.59 -17.84 -7.54
N ALA A 110 -11.85 -18.20 -6.28
CA ALA A 110 -13.01 -18.96 -5.83
C ALA A 110 -14.11 -18.09 -5.17
N ASN A 111 -13.89 -16.77 -5.03
CA ASN A 111 -14.75 -15.85 -4.27
C ASN A 111 -15.06 -16.34 -2.84
N ALA A 112 -14.07 -16.93 -2.17
CA ALA A 112 -14.27 -17.66 -0.92
C ALA A 112 -13.22 -17.32 0.14
N ILE A 113 -13.66 -17.28 1.40
CA ILE A 113 -12.79 -17.23 2.58
C ILE A 113 -12.97 -18.54 3.33
N LEU A 114 -11.88 -19.22 3.66
CA LEU A 114 -11.93 -20.55 4.30
C LEU A 114 -11.19 -20.53 5.63
N LYS A 115 -11.74 -21.25 6.61
CA LYS A 115 -11.02 -21.63 7.82
C LYS A 115 -10.55 -23.07 7.71
N ILE A 116 -9.27 -23.28 7.98
CA ILE A 116 -8.56 -24.56 7.83
C ILE A 116 -8.08 -25.04 9.20
N ASP A 117 -8.32 -26.32 9.50
CA ASP A 117 -7.79 -26.97 10.70
C ASP A 117 -6.26 -27.02 10.66
N GLY A 118 -5.63 -26.52 11.71
CA GLY A 118 -4.18 -26.39 11.77
C GLY A 118 -3.40 -27.70 11.97
N GLN A 119 -4.09 -28.83 12.13
CA GLN A 119 -3.47 -30.14 12.34
C GLN A 119 -3.77 -31.08 11.17
N SER A 120 -5.03 -31.19 10.76
CA SER A 120 -5.43 -32.09 9.68
C SER A 120 -5.39 -31.44 8.30
N GLY A 121 -5.50 -30.11 8.22
CA GLY A 121 -5.66 -29.39 6.96
C GLY A 121 -7.09 -29.39 6.42
N ASP A 122 -8.04 -30.02 7.12
CA ASP A 122 -9.44 -30.04 6.70
C ASP A 122 -10.06 -28.64 6.72
N VAL A 123 -10.96 -28.37 5.78
CA VAL A 123 -11.76 -27.14 5.78
C VAL A 123 -12.81 -27.23 6.90
N ILE A 124 -12.67 -26.36 7.90
CA ILE A 124 -13.64 -26.25 9.01
C ILE A 124 -14.93 -25.58 8.52
N TRP A 125 -14.77 -24.47 7.78
CA TRP A 125 -15.87 -23.77 7.15
C TRP A 125 -15.38 -22.94 5.95
N GLN A 126 -16.30 -22.67 5.02
CA GLN A 126 -16.15 -21.78 3.88
C GLN A 126 -17.25 -20.72 3.90
N LEU A 127 -16.85 -19.47 3.77
CA LEU A 127 -17.72 -18.31 3.56
C LEU A 127 -17.64 -17.87 2.09
N GLY A 128 -18.78 -17.79 1.42
CA GLY A 128 -18.84 -17.41 0.01
C GLY A 128 -18.45 -18.56 -0.95
N GLY A 129 -18.21 -18.20 -2.21
CA GLY A 129 -17.96 -19.17 -3.27
C GLY A 129 -19.15 -20.08 -3.58
N LYS A 130 -18.90 -21.17 -4.32
CA LYS A 130 -19.93 -22.12 -4.74
C LYS A 130 -20.39 -23.05 -3.61
N SER A 131 -19.52 -23.27 -2.63
CA SER A 131 -19.72 -24.21 -1.52
C SER A 131 -19.76 -23.54 -0.13
N SER A 132 -20.32 -22.33 -0.03
CA SER A 132 -20.51 -21.62 1.25
C SER A 132 -21.30 -22.48 2.25
N ASN A 133 -20.80 -22.61 3.48
CA ASN A 133 -21.58 -23.20 4.57
C ASN A 133 -22.61 -22.23 5.14
N PHE A 134 -22.42 -20.92 4.93
CA PHE A 134 -23.22 -19.89 5.55
C PHE A 134 -24.33 -19.39 4.64
N THR A 135 -25.51 -19.16 5.23
CA THR A 135 -26.51 -18.26 4.66
C THR A 135 -26.01 -16.83 4.81
N LEU A 136 -25.83 -16.13 3.68
CA LEU A 136 -25.31 -14.77 3.66
C LEU A 136 -26.43 -13.78 3.94
N GLY A 137 -26.25 -12.98 5.00
CA GLY A 137 -27.10 -11.83 5.29
C GLY A 137 -26.95 -10.72 4.26
N GLU A 138 -27.78 -9.68 4.40
CA GLU A 138 -27.69 -8.47 3.59
C GLU A 138 -26.28 -7.87 3.67
N GLU A 139 -25.79 -7.33 2.54
CA GLU A 139 -24.49 -6.66 2.41
C GLU A 139 -23.24 -7.54 2.62
N VAL A 140 -23.41 -8.84 2.92
CA VAL A 140 -22.31 -9.79 3.13
C VAL A 140 -21.69 -10.26 1.81
N PHE A 141 -22.46 -10.35 0.73
CA PHE A 141 -21.93 -10.81 -0.57
C PHE A 141 -20.67 -10.05 -0.99
N PHE A 142 -19.69 -10.78 -1.52
CA PHE A 142 -18.39 -10.28 -1.96
C PHE A 142 -17.82 -11.15 -3.09
N GLY A 143 -16.76 -10.68 -3.73
CA GLY A 143 -15.95 -11.53 -4.60
C GLY A 143 -14.59 -10.91 -4.94
N PHE A 144 -13.68 -11.76 -5.41
CA PHE A 144 -12.29 -11.41 -5.72
C PHE A 144 -11.56 -10.73 -4.56
N GLN A 145 -11.95 -11.07 -3.33
CA GLN A 145 -11.57 -10.40 -2.10
C GLN A 145 -10.11 -10.61 -1.72
N HIS A 146 -9.58 -9.69 -0.92
CA HIS A 146 -8.19 -9.69 -0.42
C HIS A 146 -8.12 -9.52 1.09
N ASP A 147 -6.98 -9.93 1.65
CA ASP A 147 -6.56 -9.61 3.02
C ASP A 147 -7.58 -9.99 4.09
N ALA A 148 -7.99 -11.27 4.10
CA ALA A 148 -8.87 -11.80 5.14
C ALA A 148 -8.11 -11.94 6.47
N ARG A 149 -8.64 -11.36 7.54
CA ARG A 149 -8.03 -11.32 8.87
C ARG A 149 -9.01 -11.66 9.98
N PHE A 150 -8.58 -12.44 10.96
CA PHE A 150 -9.33 -12.61 12.21
C PHE A 150 -9.32 -11.30 13.00
N GLN A 151 -10.46 -10.93 13.57
CA GLN A 151 -10.62 -9.72 14.38
C GLN A 151 -11.03 -10.03 15.81
N ALA A 152 -12.01 -10.92 15.97
CA ALA A 152 -12.49 -11.31 17.30
C ALA A 152 -13.16 -12.69 17.25
N ARG A 153 -13.32 -13.28 18.43
CA ARG A 153 -14.07 -14.51 18.61
C ARG A 153 -14.89 -14.43 19.89
N SER A 154 -16.11 -14.95 19.84
CA SER A 154 -16.97 -15.14 21.00
C SER A 154 -16.36 -16.09 22.03
N GLU A 155 -16.75 -15.94 23.30
CA GLU A 155 -16.24 -16.77 24.40
C GLU A 155 -16.57 -18.26 24.23
N ASP A 156 -17.76 -18.59 23.69
CA ASP A 156 -18.15 -19.96 23.38
C ASP A 156 -17.55 -20.49 22.06
N GLY A 157 -16.84 -19.62 21.34
CA GLY A 157 -16.08 -19.95 20.15
C GLY A 157 -16.90 -20.25 18.91
N THR A 158 -18.23 -20.07 18.92
CA THR A 158 -19.08 -20.36 17.75
C THR A 158 -19.18 -19.21 16.78
N LYS A 159 -18.91 -17.98 17.25
CA LYS A 159 -18.91 -16.77 16.43
C LYS A 159 -17.52 -16.20 16.26
N GLU A 160 -17.18 -15.85 15.03
CA GLU A 160 -15.92 -15.23 14.65
C GLU A 160 -16.21 -13.96 13.86
N VAL A 161 -15.46 -12.90 14.13
CA VAL A 161 -15.49 -11.66 13.37
C VAL A 161 -14.23 -11.62 12.54
N ILE A 162 -14.40 -11.40 11.23
CA ILE A 162 -13.31 -11.27 10.27
C ILE A 162 -13.42 -9.94 9.53
N SER A 163 -12.29 -9.39 9.11
CA SER A 163 -12.25 -8.30 8.13
C SER A 163 -11.66 -8.80 6.82
N PHE A 164 -12.07 -8.17 5.71
CA PHE A 164 -11.48 -8.39 4.39
C PHE A 164 -11.82 -7.22 3.47
N TYR A 165 -11.07 -7.08 2.39
CA TYR A 165 -11.36 -6.13 1.33
C TYR A 165 -12.13 -6.83 0.20
N ASP A 166 -13.34 -6.38 -0.09
CA ASP A 166 -14.16 -6.86 -1.19
C ASP A 166 -13.89 -6.01 -2.44
N ASN A 167 -13.05 -6.54 -3.32
CA ASN A 167 -12.76 -5.94 -4.62
C ASN A 167 -14.02 -5.83 -5.46
N SER A 168 -14.81 -6.90 -5.50
CA SER A 168 -15.99 -7.03 -6.38
C SER A 168 -15.68 -6.83 -7.87
N ALA A 169 -14.40 -6.87 -8.26
CA ALA A 169 -13.98 -6.78 -9.65
C ALA A 169 -12.74 -7.64 -9.92
N HIS A 170 -12.60 -8.06 -11.18
CA HIS A 170 -11.46 -8.76 -11.73
C HIS A 170 -11.22 -8.31 -13.16
N GLY A 171 -9.97 -8.10 -13.56
CA GLY A 171 -9.60 -7.79 -14.94
C GLY A 171 -8.11 -7.55 -15.09
N THR A 172 -7.67 -7.13 -16.27
CA THR A 172 -6.30 -6.63 -16.43
C THR A 172 -6.25 -5.13 -16.13
N GLU A 173 -5.17 -4.66 -15.53
CA GLU A 173 -5.05 -3.26 -15.09
C GLU A 173 -4.86 -2.28 -16.28
N ASN A 174 -4.28 -2.75 -17.39
CA ASN A 174 -3.95 -1.92 -18.57
C ASN A 174 -5.17 -1.57 -19.47
N GLY A 175 -6.40 -1.77 -19.01
CA GLY A 175 -7.64 -1.53 -19.79
C GLY A 175 -7.85 -2.48 -20.98
N GLY A 176 -7.01 -3.51 -21.11
CA GLY A 176 -7.15 -4.58 -22.08
C GLY A 176 -7.92 -5.78 -21.50
N GLY A 177 -8.41 -6.66 -22.37
CA GLY A 177 -8.98 -7.94 -21.94
C GLY A 177 -10.41 -7.87 -21.41
N LYS A 178 -10.81 -8.89 -20.65
CA LYS A 178 -12.17 -9.03 -20.10
C LYS A 178 -12.18 -8.61 -18.64
N GLU A 179 -13.20 -7.85 -18.27
CA GLU A 179 -13.46 -7.49 -16.88
C GLU A 179 -14.73 -8.17 -16.38
N VAL A 180 -14.74 -8.48 -15.09
CA VAL A 180 -15.89 -9.01 -14.36
C VAL A 180 -16.14 -8.07 -13.20
N HIS A 181 -17.34 -7.51 -13.10
CA HIS A 181 -17.76 -6.65 -12.00
C HIS A 181 -18.99 -7.27 -11.31
N LEU A 182 -18.92 -7.39 -9.99
CA LEU A 182 -19.97 -7.93 -9.13
C LEU A 182 -20.72 -6.82 -8.37
N ALA A 183 -20.07 -5.67 -8.19
CA ALA A 183 -20.63 -4.46 -7.59
C ALA A 183 -20.16 -3.21 -8.35
N LYS A 184 -20.74 -2.05 -8.00
CA LYS A 184 -20.36 -0.76 -8.61
C LYS A 184 -19.03 -0.22 -8.08
N THR A 185 -18.73 -0.51 -6.82
CA THR A 185 -17.53 -0.06 -6.11
C THR A 185 -17.00 -1.23 -5.30
N SER A 186 -15.72 -1.18 -4.95
CA SER A 186 -15.16 -2.04 -3.91
C SER A 186 -15.67 -1.60 -2.53
N SER A 187 -15.43 -2.43 -1.51
CA SER A 187 -15.72 -2.06 -0.12
C SER A 187 -14.78 -2.75 0.88
N GLY A 188 -14.47 -2.07 1.98
CA GLY A 188 -13.93 -2.74 3.15
C GLY A 188 -15.07 -3.37 3.95
N LYS A 189 -14.94 -4.63 4.38
CA LYS A 189 -15.99 -5.34 5.12
C LYS A 189 -15.48 -5.92 6.43
N ILE A 190 -16.36 -5.91 7.42
CA ILE A 190 -16.24 -6.64 8.68
C ILE A 190 -17.49 -7.50 8.81
N VAL A 191 -17.32 -8.81 8.95
CA VAL A 191 -18.40 -9.80 8.95
C VAL A 191 -18.28 -10.68 10.19
N GLU A 192 -19.42 -10.97 10.85
CA GLU A 192 -19.52 -12.01 11.87
C GLU A 192 -20.07 -13.28 11.21
N VAL A 193 -19.37 -14.40 11.37
CA VAL A 193 -19.83 -15.74 11.01
C VAL A 193 -20.21 -16.50 12.27
N ASP A 194 -21.30 -17.25 12.23
CA ASP A 194 -21.79 -18.07 13.35
C ASP A 194 -21.92 -19.53 12.91
N THR A 195 -21.03 -20.40 13.40
CA THR A 195 -21.00 -21.84 13.06
C THR A 195 -22.07 -22.65 13.80
N LYS A 196 -22.76 -22.06 14.78
CA LYS A 196 -23.90 -22.71 15.45
C LYS A 196 -25.17 -22.59 14.61
N THR A 197 -25.35 -21.45 13.96
CA THR A 197 -26.53 -21.16 13.13
C THR A 197 -26.27 -21.22 11.63
N TRP A 198 -24.99 -21.27 11.22
CA TRP A 198 -24.54 -21.17 9.84
C TRP A 198 -25.06 -19.93 9.12
N HIS A 199 -25.03 -18.80 9.83
CA HIS A 199 -25.37 -17.48 9.28
C HIS A 199 -24.16 -16.56 9.33
N ALA A 200 -23.98 -15.79 8.26
CA ALA A 200 -23.02 -14.70 8.21
C ALA A 200 -23.78 -13.38 8.15
N LYS A 201 -23.35 -12.37 8.91
CA LYS A 201 -23.96 -11.03 8.93
C LYS A 201 -22.89 -9.95 8.83
N ILE A 202 -23.22 -8.85 8.17
CA ILE A 202 -22.36 -7.68 8.15
C ILE A 202 -22.32 -7.07 9.56
N VAL A 203 -21.11 -6.77 10.03
CA VAL A 203 -20.90 -5.90 11.20
C VAL A 203 -20.81 -4.46 10.71
N LYS A 204 -19.98 -4.22 9.69
CA LYS A 204 -19.85 -2.93 9.03
C LYS A 204 -19.26 -3.07 7.63
N ALA A 205 -19.75 -2.26 6.69
CA ALA A 205 -19.10 -2.03 5.41
C ALA A 205 -18.64 -0.57 5.29
N PHE A 206 -17.56 -0.36 4.54
CA PHE A 206 -16.91 0.92 4.31
C PHE A 206 -16.79 1.12 2.80
N TYR A 207 -17.42 2.17 2.29
CA TYR A 207 -17.50 2.49 0.87
C TYR A 207 -16.58 3.66 0.51
N PRO A 208 -16.01 3.67 -0.71
CA PRO A 208 -15.09 4.71 -1.11
C PRO A 208 -15.82 6.05 -1.25
N PRO A 209 -15.13 7.18 -1.01
CA PRO A 209 -15.71 8.51 -1.24
C PRO A 209 -15.92 8.83 -2.73
N ASP A 210 -15.14 8.20 -3.63
CA ASP A 210 -15.06 8.56 -5.06
C ASP A 210 -15.36 7.37 -6.02
N ASP A 211 -16.34 6.52 -5.70
CA ASP A 211 -16.78 5.39 -6.55
C ASP A 211 -15.65 4.41 -7.01
N LEU A 212 -14.64 4.20 -6.18
CA LEU A 212 -13.47 3.36 -6.49
C LEU A 212 -13.83 1.86 -6.65
N LEU A 213 -13.31 1.22 -7.69
CA LEU A 213 -13.51 -0.21 -7.99
C LEU A 213 -12.20 -0.91 -8.38
N SER A 214 -11.53 -1.47 -7.38
CA SER A 214 -10.23 -2.13 -7.58
C SER A 214 -10.39 -3.55 -8.14
N LYS A 215 -9.68 -3.85 -9.22
CA LYS A 215 -9.66 -5.20 -9.86
C LYS A 215 -8.74 -6.19 -9.16
N SER A 216 -7.82 -5.68 -8.34
CA SER A 216 -6.89 -6.49 -7.56
C SER A 216 -6.46 -5.74 -6.29
N GLN A 217 -5.78 -6.45 -5.39
CA GLN A 217 -5.12 -5.88 -4.22
C GLN A 217 -6.12 -5.26 -3.22
N GLY A 218 -5.61 -4.55 -2.23
CA GLY A 218 -6.44 -3.89 -1.22
C GLY A 218 -6.45 -4.59 0.13
N SER A 219 -6.82 -3.84 1.16
CA SER A 219 -6.82 -4.30 2.55
C SER A 219 -7.83 -3.53 3.39
N THR A 220 -8.33 -4.17 4.45
CA THR A 220 -9.19 -3.56 5.46
C THR A 220 -8.63 -3.80 6.85
N GLN A 221 -8.01 -2.76 7.41
CA GLN A 221 -7.36 -2.82 8.72
C GLN A 221 -8.22 -2.13 9.79
N VAL A 222 -8.63 -2.88 10.81
CA VAL A 222 -9.24 -2.32 12.02
C VAL A 222 -8.15 -1.79 12.94
N LEU A 223 -8.26 -0.53 13.37
CA LEU A 223 -7.27 0.13 14.22
C LEU A 223 -7.63 0.00 15.72
N PRO A 224 -6.65 0.11 16.65
CA PRO A 224 -6.90 -0.03 18.09
C PRO A 224 -7.92 0.94 18.68
N ASN A 225 -8.13 2.10 18.05
CA ASN A 225 -9.13 3.09 18.46
C ASN A 225 -10.53 2.84 17.86
N GLY A 226 -10.71 1.75 17.10
CA GLY A 226 -11.95 1.38 16.42
C GLY A 226 -12.14 2.00 15.04
N ASN A 227 -11.26 2.91 14.61
CA ASN A 227 -11.25 3.40 13.23
C ASN A 227 -10.88 2.26 12.27
N VAL A 228 -11.15 2.45 10.99
CA VAL A 228 -10.82 1.48 9.95
C VAL A 228 -10.05 2.18 8.83
N LEU A 229 -8.89 1.62 8.48
CA LEU A 229 -8.15 2.03 7.30
C LEU A 229 -8.47 1.06 6.16
N VAL A 230 -9.00 1.59 5.06
CA VAL A 230 -9.22 0.85 3.81
C VAL A 230 -8.18 1.30 2.78
N ASN A 231 -7.48 0.34 2.21
CA ASN A 231 -6.61 0.55 1.05
C ASN A 231 -7.34 0.08 -0.21
N TRP A 232 -7.42 0.95 -1.21
CA TRP A 232 -8.19 0.75 -2.44
C TRP A 232 -7.35 0.08 -3.55
N GLY A 233 -6.39 -0.77 -3.20
CA GLY A 233 -5.76 -1.71 -4.13
C GLY A 233 -5.22 -1.05 -5.41
N SER A 234 -5.64 -1.60 -6.55
CA SER A 234 -5.32 -1.12 -7.89
C SER A 234 -5.81 0.31 -8.22
N GLU A 235 -6.62 0.93 -7.36
CA GLU A 235 -7.05 2.33 -7.51
C GLU A 235 -6.10 3.32 -6.83
N GLY A 236 -5.03 2.82 -6.18
CA GLY A 236 -3.94 3.67 -5.70
C GLY A 236 -4.36 4.70 -4.65
N ALA A 237 -5.31 4.36 -3.78
CA ALA A 237 -5.82 5.28 -2.76
C ALA A 237 -5.97 4.61 -1.39
N VAL A 238 -6.04 5.41 -0.33
CA VAL A 238 -6.35 4.97 1.04
C VAL A 238 -7.41 5.87 1.68
N THR A 239 -8.18 5.33 2.62
CA THR A 239 -9.17 6.09 3.38
C THR A 239 -9.24 5.58 4.81
N GLU A 240 -9.17 6.50 5.78
CA GLU A 240 -9.49 6.19 7.17
C GLU A 240 -10.92 6.60 7.47
N PHE A 241 -11.64 5.70 8.12
CA PHE A 241 -13.02 5.85 8.53
C PHE A 241 -13.13 5.82 10.05
N LEU A 242 -14.08 6.58 10.58
CA LEU A 242 -14.63 6.34 11.90
C LEU A 242 -15.40 5.00 11.92
N PRO A 243 -15.64 4.39 13.10
CA PRO A 243 -16.39 3.13 13.21
C PRO A 243 -17.78 3.17 12.56
N ASP A 244 -18.38 4.35 12.46
CA ASP A 244 -19.70 4.57 11.84
C ASP A 244 -19.66 4.66 10.30
N GLY A 245 -18.47 4.57 9.68
CA GLY A 245 -18.29 4.60 8.24
C GLY A 245 -18.09 6.00 7.65
N ARG A 246 -17.98 7.06 8.46
CA ARG A 246 -17.64 8.40 7.97
C ARG A 246 -16.14 8.49 7.63
N PRO A 247 -15.75 8.94 6.43
CA PRO A 247 -14.35 9.15 6.09
C PRO A 247 -13.80 10.38 6.84
N ILE A 248 -12.59 10.26 7.38
CA ILE A 248 -11.86 11.33 8.09
C ILE A 248 -10.50 11.64 7.47
N PHE A 249 -10.03 10.76 6.60
CA PHE A 249 -8.82 10.95 5.80
C PHE A 249 -9.00 10.20 4.49
N HIS A 250 -8.64 10.82 3.36
CA HIS A 250 -8.62 10.19 2.05
C HIS A 250 -7.43 10.74 1.26
N ALA A 251 -6.66 9.87 0.64
CA ALA A 251 -5.51 10.26 -0.18
C ALA A 251 -5.29 9.28 -1.32
N TYR A 252 -4.99 9.83 -2.50
CA TYR A 252 -4.38 9.09 -3.60
C TYR A 252 -2.87 9.04 -3.39
N MET A 253 -2.22 7.96 -3.83
CA MET A 253 -0.78 7.75 -3.71
C MET A 253 0.02 8.71 -4.59
N ASP A 254 -0.56 9.12 -5.73
CA ASP A 254 0.03 10.10 -6.64
C ASP A 254 -1.09 10.81 -7.44
N SER A 255 -0.74 11.81 -8.24
CA SER A 255 -1.68 12.62 -9.03
C SER A 255 -1.26 12.82 -10.48
N ASP A 256 -2.18 13.33 -11.29
CA ASP A 256 -1.95 13.69 -12.69
C ASP A 256 -1.37 12.52 -13.52
N PHE A 257 -0.33 12.78 -14.31
CA PHE A 257 0.34 11.78 -15.11
C PHE A 257 1.07 10.72 -14.27
N LEU A 258 1.55 11.09 -13.08
CA LEU A 258 2.26 10.16 -12.20
C LEU A 258 1.30 9.17 -11.53
N GLY A 259 0.05 9.56 -11.30
CA GLY A 259 -1.00 8.69 -10.77
C GLY A 259 -1.52 7.63 -11.74
N VAL A 260 -1.22 7.73 -13.05
CA VAL A 260 -1.71 6.77 -14.04
C VAL A 260 -1.08 5.40 -13.80
N GLY A 261 -1.91 4.43 -13.42
CA GLY A 261 -1.46 3.06 -13.14
C GLY A 261 -0.74 2.91 -11.81
N VAL A 262 -0.86 3.89 -10.90
CA VAL A 262 -0.39 3.74 -9.53
C VAL A 262 -1.32 2.81 -8.78
N GLU A 263 -0.74 1.78 -8.19
CA GLU A 263 -1.44 0.78 -7.42
C GLU A 263 -0.82 0.74 -6.01
N ASN A 264 -1.62 0.36 -5.02
CA ASN A 264 -1.13 0.08 -3.69
C ASN A 264 -1.55 -1.32 -3.25
N TYR A 265 -0.57 -2.21 -3.04
CA TYR A 265 -0.85 -3.60 -2.74
C TYR A 265 -1.67 -3.78 -1.45
N ARG A 266 -1.16 -3.21 -0.34
CA ARG A 266 -1.83 -3.15 0.96
C ARG A 266 -1.38 -1.89 1.70
N GLY A 267 -2.29 -1.31 2.47
CA GLY A 267 -2.01 -0.14 3.31
C GLY A 267 -2.22 -0.46 4.77
N TYR A 268 -1.25 -0.05 5.61
CA TYR A 268 -1.34 -0.22 7.05
C TYR A 268 -0.98 1.05 7.81
N ARG A 269 -1.61 1.22 8.96
CA ARG A 269 -1.30 2.27 9.92
C ARG A 269 -0.99 1.65 11.27
N TYR A 270 0.21 1.92 11.75
CA TYR A 270 0.69 1.50 13.06
C TYR A 270 1.25 2.70 13.81
N ASN A 271 1.29 2.58 15.13
CA ASN A 271 2.14 3.45 15.92
C ASN A 271 3.60 2.99 15.71
N TRP A 272 4.45 3.87 15.19
CA TRP A 272 5.85 3.56 14.98
C TRP A 272 6.72 4.74 15.39
N THR A 273 7.87 4.41 15.97
CA THR A 273 8.90 5.40 16.30
C THR A 273 10.01 5.31 15.26
N GLY A 274 10.17 6.37 14.51
CA GLY A 274 11.17 6.51 13.47
C GLY A 274 12.49 7.00 14.03
N THR A 275 13.55 6.25 13.79
CA THR A 275 14.93 6.59 14.19
C THR A 275 15.85 6.43 12.98
N PRO A 276 15.80 7.35 12.00
CA PRO A 276 16.64 7.24 10.81
C PRO A 276 18.12 7.39 11.16
N ASN A 277 18.98 6.75 10.37
CA ASN A 277 20.44 6.79 10.52
C ASN A 277 21.10 7.95 9.75
N GLU A 278 20.36 8.56 8.82
CA GLU A 278 20.84 9.71 8.05
C GLU A 278 20.72 10.99 8.88
N ASP A 279 21.57 11.98 8.61
CA ASP A 279 21.46 13.30 9.22
C ASP A 279 20.26 14.07 8.65
N PRO A 280 19.65 15.00 9.40
CA PRO A 280 18.66 15.92 8.85
C PRO A 280 19.19 16.69 7.64
N ALA A 281 18.38 16.78 6.59
CA ALA A 281 18.67 17.62 5.44
C ALA A 281 18.36 19.07 5.78
N VAL A 282 19.30 19.98 5.49
CA VAL A 282 19.14 21.42 5.71
C VAL A 282 19.50 22.17 4.43
N VAL A 283 18.66 23.13 4.06
CA VAL A 283 18.88 24.07 2.97
C VAL A 283 18.75 25.49 3.52
N VAL A 284 19.68 26.37 3.16
CA VAL A 284 19.75 27.75 3.68
C VAL A 284 19.79 28.69 2.49
N LEU A 285 18.78 29.54 2.34
CA LEU A 285 18.59 30.40 1.18
C LEU A 285 18.48 31.86 1.59
N ASP A 286 19.43 32.67 1.16
CA ASP A 286 19.40 34.12 1.28
C ASP A 286 18.46 34.72 0.24
N ASP A 287 17.40 35.38 0.69
CA ASP A 287 16.56 36.20 -0.17
C ASP A 287 17.18 37.61 -0.25
N VAL A 288 17.44 38.05 -1.48
CA VAL A 288 17.98 39.40 -1.75
C VAL A 288 16.89 40.44 -1.94
N THR A 289 15.64 40.02 -2.12
CA THR A 289 14.52 40.92 -2.36
C THR A 289 14.06 41.63 -1.09
N ASP A 290 14.02 40.90 0.02
CA ASP A 290 13.67 41.43 1.35
C ASP A 290 14.84 41.41 2.35
N GLY A 291 15.95 40.75 2.02
CA GLY A 291 17.14 40.67 2.85
C GLY A 291 17.11 39.58 3.92
N SER A 292 16.10 38.71 3.92
CA SER A 292 15.95 37.59 4.86
C SER A 292 16.80 36.37 4.45
N THR A 293 16.87 35.39 5.35
CA THR A 293 17.43 34.06 5.08
C THR A 293 16.43 32.99 5.52
N HIS A 294 16.07 32.09 4.62
CA HIS A 294 15.16 30.97 4.86
C HIS A 294 15.95 29.70 5.11
N VAL A 295 15.62 28.99 6.19
CA VAL A 295 16.19 27.70 6.54
C VAL A 295 15.10 26.65 6.43
N TYR A 296 15.28 25.71 5.51
CA TYR A 296 14.42 24.55 5.36
C TYR A 296 15.12 23.34 5.97
N VAL A 297 14.41 22.59 6.81
CA VAL A 297 14.90 21.37 7.42
C VAL A 297 13.88 20.25 7.30
N SER A 298 14.34 19.07 6.86
CA SER A 298 13.54 17.86 6.78
C SER A 298 14.35 16.66 7.23
N TRP A 299 13.68 15.67 7.84
CA TRP A 299 14.34 14.46 8.30
C TRP A 299 13.47 13.25 8.01
N ASN A 300 13.77 12.60 6.88
CA ASN A 300 12.98 11.50 6.37
C ASN A 300 13.05 10.30 7.32
N GLY A 301 11.88 9.73 7.64
CA GLY A 301 11.77 8.60 8.53
C GLY A 301 11.84 8.91 10.03
N ASP A 302 12.14 10.14 10.47
CA ASP A 302 12.06 10.50 11.90
C ASP A 302 10.63 10.85 12.32
N THR A 303 10.19 10.33 13.46
CA THR A 303 8.89 10.68 14.08
C THR A 303 9.02 11.26 15.48
N ARG A 304 10.25 11.47 15.99
CA ARG A 304 10.47 11.93 17.36
C ARG A 304 10.62 13.44 17.48
N THR A 305 11.15 14.09 16.44
CA THR A 305 11.42 15.54 16.46
C THR A 305 10.13 16.33 16.60
N GLN A 306 10.07 17.17 17.63
CA GLN A 306 8.97 18.11 17.87
C GLN A 306 9.37 19.54 17.55
N THR A 307 10.66 19.87 17.68
CA THR A 307 11.17 21.22 17.51
C THR A 307 12.53 21.17 16.83
N TRP A 308 12.75 22.11 15.92
CA TRP A 308 14.04 22.36 15.30
C TRP A 308 14.66 23.59 15.93
N ARG A 309 15.89 23.47 16.44
CA ARG A 309 16.68 24.62 16.91
C ARG A 309 17.74 24.97 15.89
N PHE A 310 17.86 26.25 15.56
CA PHE A 310 18.78 26.73 14.53
C PHE A 310 19.94 27.47 15.16
N TYR A 311 21.12 27.27 14.58
CA TYR A 311 22.36 27.85 15.07
C TYR A 311 23.20 28.38 13.92
N GLU A 312 23.84 29.51 14.15
CA GLU A 312 24.93 29.98 13.33
C GLU A 312 26.23 29.32 13.81
N VAL A 313 27.01 28.78 12.88
CA VAL A 313 28.26 28.09 13.16
C VAL A 313 29.39 28.91 12.55
N ASN A 314 30.29 29.40 13.40
CA ASN A 314 31.49 30.06 12.96
C ASN A 314 32.39 29.08 12.21
N SER A 315 32.71 29.36 10.95
CA SER A 315 33.46 28.43 10.10
C SER A 315 34.93 28.25 10.50
N VAL A 316 35.47 29.14 11.34
CA VAL A 316 36.87 29.07 11.81
C VAL A 316 36.95 28.45 13.19
N THR A 317 36.09 28.87 14.12
CA THR A 317 36.17 28.45 15.53
C THR A 317 35.26 27.26 15.86
N GLY A 318 34.27 26.98 15.01
CA GLY A 318 33.21 25.99 15.29
C GLY A 318 32.24 26.42 16.38
N GLN A 319 32.34 27.66 16.88
CA GLN A 319 31.43 28.17 17.91
C GLN A 319 30.02 28.28 17.33
N ARG A 320 29.04 27.79 18.11
CA ARG A 320 27.60 27.88 17.79
C ARG A 320 26.96 29.06 18.51
N GLU A 321 26.19 29.84 17.79
CA GLU A 321 25.30 30.89 18.31
C GLU A 321 23.85 30.50 18.02
N TYR A 322 22.98 30.60 19.02
CA TYR A 322 21.56 30.23 18.88
C TYR A 322 20.78 31.30 18.12
N LEU A 323 20.10 30.89 17.04
CA LEU A 323 19.33 31.78 16.17
C LEU A 323 17.82 31.76 16.47
N GLY A 324 17.31 30.65 16.98
CA GLY A 324 15.89 30.48 17.27
C GLY A 324 15.44 29.03 17.08
N GLU A 325 14.12 28.82 17.15
CA GLU A 325 13.53 27.49 16.98
C GLU A 325 12.17 27.54 16.29
N ALA A 326 11.80 26.44 15.65
CA ALA A 326 10.51 26.26 15.00
C ALA A 326 9.91 24.90 15.36
N ALA A 327 8.60 24.88 15.63
CA ALA A 327 7.88 23.61 15.84
C ALA A 327 7.78 22.84 14.52
N ARG A 328 7.99 21.53 14.57
CA ARG A 328 7.79 20.67 13.40
C ARG A 328 6.29 20.47 13.18
N SER A 329 5.77 20.94 12.05
CA SER A 329 4.35 20.81 11.67
C SER A 329 4.11 19.81 10.54
N GLY A 330 5.17 19.31 9.88
CA GLY A 330 5.08 18.38 8.76
C GLY A 330 6.40 17.70 8.43
N PHE A 331 6.55 17.27 7.17
CA PHE A 331 7.80 16.67 6.67
C PHE A 331 8.95 17.69 6.66
N GLU A 332 8.70 18.88 6.12
CA GLU A 332 9.66 19.98 6.05
C GLU A 332 9.21 21.12 6.97
N THR A 333 10.17 21.74 7.67
CA THR A 333 9.97 22.91 8.52
C THR A 333 10.79 24.06 7.96
N GLU A 334 10.16 25.23 7.84
CA GLU A 334 10.81 26.46 7.45
C GLU A 334 11.02 27.36 8.67
N PHE A 335 12.18 28.02 8.73
CA PHE A 335 12.50 29.05 9.71
C PHE A 335 13.15 30.24 9.02
N THR A 336 12.61 31.44 9.25
CA THR A 336 13.09 32.67 8.62
C THR A 336 13.92 33.49 9.59
N LEU A 337 15.11 33.88 9.14
CA LEU A 337 15.99 34.83 9.80
C LEU A 337 15.81 36.22 9.18
N GLU A 338 15.42 37.19 10.00
CA GLU A 338 15.30 38.61 9.61
C GLU A 338 16.66 39.25 9.29
N LYS A 339 17.75 38.64 9.72
CA LYS A 339 19.13 39.09 9.46
C LYS A 339 19.94 37.94 8.90
N LYS A 340 20.68 38.22 7.84
CA LYS A 340 21.59 37.26 7.23
C LYS A 340 22.67 36.81 8.22
N PRO A 341 23.05 35.53 8.22
CA PRO A 341 24.21 35.05 8.93
C PRO A 341 25.47 35.85 8.55
N VAL A 342 26.45 35.90 9.45
CA VAL A 342 27.74 36.53 9.18
C VAL A 342 28.37 35.84 7.97
N LYS A 343 28.88 36.65 7.03
CA LYS A 343 29.48 36.14 5.80
C LYS A 343 30.57 35.09 6.09
N GLY A 344 30.37 33.89 5.55
CA GLY A 344 31.27 32.75 5.72
C GLY A 344 30.93 31.84 6.90
N ASN A 345 29.92 32.16 7.71
CA ASN A 345 29.37 31.24 8.69
C ASN A 345 28.33 30.31 8.05
N SER A 346 28.18 29.12 8.63
CA SER A 346 27.18 28.14 8.23
C SER A 346 25.97 28.21 9.17
N VAL A 347 24.84 27.65 8.75
CA VAL A 347 23.68 27.40 9.61
C VAL A 347 23.53 25.89 9.83
N GLN A 348 23.18 25.51 11.05
CA GLN A 348 22.94 24.14 11.48
C GLN A 348 21.59 24.04 12.18
N ALA A 349 20.88 22.94 11.99
CA ALA A 349 19.65 22.62 12.71
C ALA A 349 19.90 21.48 13.71
N ALA A 350 19.26 21.53 14.87
CA ALA A 350 19.23 20.45 15.84
C ALA A 350 17.80 19.93 15.98
N ALA A 351 17.63 18.62 15.83
CA ALA A 351 16.37 17.93 16.09
C ALA A 351 16.19 17.81 17.61
N VAL A 352 15.06 18.27 18.12
CA VAL A 352 14.73 18.23 19.56
C VAL A 352 13.43 17.45 19.78
N ASP A 353 13.46 16.53 20.72
CA ASP A 353 12.30 15.70 21.06
C ASP A 353 11.31 16.40 22.01
N ALA A 354 10.22 15.70 22.36
CA ALA A 354 9.18 16.22 23.25
C ALA A 354 9.65 16.54 24.68
N LYS A 355 10.81 16.03 25.11
CA LYS A 355 11.41 16.29 26.43
C LYS A 355 12.42 17.43 26.40
N GLY A 356 12.71 17.98 25.22
CA GLY A 356 13.74 19.01 25.03
C GLY A 356 15.15 18.44 24.84
N GLU A 357 15.28 17.12 24.65
CA GLU A 357 16.56 16.46 24.39
C GLU A 357 16.95 16.61 22.92
N VAL A 358 18.21 16.93 22.66
CA VAL A 358 18.75 16.97 21.30
C VAL A 358 18.97 15.54 20.81
N LEU A 359 18.28 15.18 19.73
CA LEU A 359 18.38 13.88 19.09
C LEU A 359 19.62 13.79 18.19
N VAL A 360 19.81 14.79 17.34
CA VAL A 360 20.91 14.89 16.37
C VAL A 360 21.07 16.34 15.91
N ASP A 361 22.29 16.69 15.51
CA ASP A 361 22.58 17.92 14.78
C ASP A 361 22.70 17.59 13.28
N SER A 362 22.19 18.46 12.41
CA SER A 362 22.44 18.38 10.97
C SER A 362 23.90 18.70 10.63
N SER A 363 24.28 18.48 9.38
CA SER A 363 25.45 19.16 8.82
C SER A 363 25.27 20.68 8.85
N ALA A 364 26.38 21.42 8.96
CA ALA A 364 26.37 22.89 8.91
C ALA A 364 26.50 23.37 7.46
N VAL A 365 25.50 24.10 6.96
CA VAL A 365 25.35 24.46 5.55
C VAL A 365 25.55 25.96 5.36
N GLN A 366 26.31 26.35 4.33
CA GLN A 366 26.48 27.77 3.99
C GLN A 366 25.23 28.30 3.29
N PRO A 367 24.83 29.57 3.51
CA PRO A 367 23.74 30.18 2.76
C PRO A 367 24.03 30.21 1.25
N GLU A 368 23.05 29.77 0.46
CA GLU A 368 23.01 29.92 -1.00
C GLU A 368 22.01 31.02 -1.39
N LEU A 369 22.07 31.52 -2.62
CA LEU A 369 21.13 32.56 -3.07
C LEU A 369 19.77 31.94 -3.41
N MET A 370 18.68 32.50 -2.88
CA MET A 370 17.33 32.11 -3.28
C MET A 370 17.07 32.46 -4.74
N VAL A 371 16.64 31.48 -5.53
CA VAL A 371 16.27 31.68 -6.94
C VAL A 371 14.76 31.79 -7.05
N HIS A 372 14.28 33.00 -7.36
CA HIS A 372 12.87 33.27 -7.59
C HIS A 372 12.45 32.87 -9.00
N ARG A 373 11.20 32.40 -9.15
CA ARG A 373 10.61 32.15 -10.47
C ARG A 373 10.52 33.46 -11.23
N PHE A 374 11.06 33.49 -12.45
CA PHE A 374 10.97 34.67 -13.31
C PHE A 374 9.51 34.93 -13.69
N HIS A 375 8.94 36.02 -13.17
CA HIS A 375 7.68 36.57 -13.65
C HIS A 375 7.99 37.62 -14.71
N LYS A 376 7.65 37.32 -15.97
CA LYS A 376 7.74 38.31 -17.05
C LYS A 376 6.63 39.32 -16.82
N ASP A 377 6.98 40.54 -16.42
CA ASP A 377 6.03 41.65 -16.41
C ASP A 377 5.50 41.86 -17.84
N GLU A 378 4.20 41.73 -18.05
CA GLU A 378 3.54 42.01 -19.33
C GLU A 378 3.49 43.52 -19.68
N THR A 379 4.18 44.36 -18.92
CA THR A 379 4.17 45.80 -19.11
C THR A 379 5.57 46.35 -19.30
N GLN A 380 6.09 46.24 -20.52
CA GLN A 380 6.85 47.32 -21.18
C GLN A 380 6.98 47.09 -22.69
N GLY A 381 6.19 47.86 -23.45
CA GLY A 381 6.61 48.46 -24.70
C GLY A 381 6.77 47.56 -25.93
N GLN A 382 5.68 47.39 -26.68
CA GLN A 382 5.79 47.45 -28.14
C GLN A 382 6.42 48.81 -28.53
N LYS A 383 7.69 48.81 -28.93
CA LYS A 383 8.28 49.68 -29.97
C LYS A 383 9.78 49.41 -30.07
N GLY A 384 10.23 48.93 -31.22
CA GLY A 384 11.64 48.92 -31.56
C GLY A 384 12.04 47.75 -32.44
N ASP A 385 11.88 47.93 -33.74
CA ASP A 385 12.32 47.04 -34.81
C ASP A 385 13.87 46.97 -34.89
N THR A 386 14.36 45.89 -35.50
CA THR A 386 15.72 45.62 -36.04
C THR A 386 16.85 45.17 -35.11
N GLY A 387 17.52 44.06 -35.50
CA GLY A 387 18.94 43.85 -35.21
C GLY A 387 19.38 42.43 -34.82
N LEU A 388 19.84 41.65 -35.81
CA LEU A 388 20.62 40.40 -35.71
C LEU A 388 21.66 40.34 -34.56
N LEU A 389 21.83 39.13 -33.99
CA LEU A 389 23.08 38.32 -33.88
C LEU A 389 22.87 37.25 -32.77
N ALA A 390 22.63 35.96 -33.03
CA ALA A 390 23.46 34.92 -33.66
C ALA A 390 24.81 34.68 -32.96
N TRP A 391 24.85 33.61 -32.14
CA TRP A 391 25.94 32.67 -31.76
C TRP A 391 25.74 32.28 -30.28
N LEU A 392 25.56 31.01 -29.88
CA LEU A 392 26.30 29.80 -30.21
C LEU A 392 25.39 28.56 -30.26
N THR A 393 25.47 27.84 -31.37
CA THR A 393 25.07 26.45 -31.51
C THR A 393 26.25 25.54 -31.14
N TYR A 394 26.02 24.55 -30.28
CA TYR A 394 26.80 23.30 -30.35
C TYR A 394 25.96 22.09 -29.93
N ARG A 395 25.65 21.27 -30.94
CA ARG A 395 25.45 19.81 -30.99
C ARG A 395 24.68 19.11 -29.87
N GLY A 396 23.54 18.50 -30.26
CA GLY A 396 22.96 17.37 -29.53
C GLY A 396 21.58 16.96 -30.01
N GLN A 397 21.52 16.19 -31.10
CA GLN A 397 20.48 15.25 -31.52
C GLN A 397 18.99 15.52 -31.23
N LYS A 398 18.22 15.67 -32.33
CA LYS A 398 16.77 15.45 -32.43
C LYS A 398 16.39 14.05 -31.95
N PHE A 399 15.24 13.89 -31.29
CA PHE A 399 14.09 13.13 -31.82
C PHE A 399 12.87 13.26 -30.88
N PHE A 400 11.92 14.13 -31.23
CA PHE A 400 10.49 13.88 -30.96
C PHE A 400 9.72 14.20 -32.25
N LYS A 401 9.09 13.18 -32.83
CA LYS A 401 8.10 13.31 -33.90
C LYS A 401 6.76 13.64 -33.25
N SER A 402 6.14 14.75 -33.64
CA SER A 402 4.75 15.05 -33.31
C SER A 402 3.81 14.09 -34.03
N LYS A 403 2.85 13.50 -33.30
CA LYS A 403 1.65 12.90 -33.87
C LYS A 403 0.65 14.02 -34.18
N ASN A 404 0.19 14.07 -35.43
CA ASN A 404 -1.19 14.33 -35.82
C ASN A 404 -1.38 13.91 -37.28
N ASP A 405 -2.41 13.09 -37.50
CA ASP A 405 -3.28 12.97 -38.69
C ASP A 405 -3.72 11.52 -38.91
N LEU A 406 -4.84 11.15 -38.27
CA LEU A 406 -6.04 10.50 -38.83
C LEU A 406 -7.04 10.14 -37.73
#